data_AF-A0A7C6URB6-F1
#
_entry.id   AF-A0A7C6URB6-F1
#
_cell.length_a   1.000
_cell.length_b   1.000
_cell.length_c   1.000
_cell.angle_alpha   90.00
_cell.angle_beta   90.00
_cell.angle_gamma   90.00
#
_symmetry.space_group_name_H-M   'P 1'
#
loop_
_entity.id
_entity.type
_entity.pdbx_description
1 polymer ?
#
loop_
_entity_poly.entity_id
_entity_poly.type
_entity_poly.pdbx_seq_one_letter_code
_entity_poly.pdbx_strand_id
1 'polypeptide(L)'
;LNLRIPVLGLVIQVFQEPLAADYDQSQHISFKEALVLGGALAFDAIAAGFGAAVLKLPVFPTAASVVLASFLFISQGLKTGVKIASSAKKGSYLDWLPGTMLILIGLLKIFF
;
A
#
# COMPACT_ATOMS: atom_id res chain seq x y z
N LEU A 1 -8.27 9.87 -29.85
CA LEU A 1 -8.69 10.57 -28.61
C LEU A 1 -7.63 10.31 -27.54
N ASN A 2 -6.71 11.26 -27.31
CA ASN A 2 -5.70 11.16 -26.24
C ASN A 2 -6.34 11.61 -24.92
N LEU A 3 -7.00 10.70 -24.21
CA LEU A 3 -7.52 10.95 -22.88
C LEU A 3 -6.36 10.96 -21.87
N ARG A 4 -5.69 12.11 -21.70
CA ARG A 4 -4.76 12.33 -20.59
C ARG A 4 -5.58 12.69 -19.35
N ILE A 5 -5.77 11.74 -18.45
CA ILE A 5 -6.36 12.00 -17.12
C ILE A 5 -5.18 12.20 -16.15
N PRO A 6 -4.83 13.44 -15.79
CA PRO A 6 -3.62 13.73 -15.01
C PRO A 6 -3.63 13.03 -13.65
N VAL A 7 -4.82 12.80 -13.07
CA VAL A 7 -5.00 12.12 -11.78
C VAL A 7 -4.57 10.64 -11.83
N LEU A 8 -4.90 9.93 -12.90
CA LEU A 8 -4.51 8.53 -13.06
C LEU A 8 -2.99 8.38 -13.25
N GLY A 9 -2.36 9.29 -14.00
CA GLY A 9 -0.91 9.32 -14.14
C GLY A 9 -0.22 9.53 -12.79
N LEU A 10 -0.75 10.42 -11.96
CA LEU A 10 -0.25 10.69 -10.61
C LEU A 10 -0.38 9.48 -9.69
N VAL A 11 -1.53 8.79 -9.70
CA VAL A 11 -1.75 7.60 -8.87
C VAL A 11 -0.77 6.47 -9.23
N ILE A 12 -0.52 6.25 -10.53
CA ILE A 12 0.46 5.26 -10.99
C ILE A 12 1.88 5.64 -10.56
N GLN A 13 2.23 6.93 -10.64
CA GLN A 13 3.53 7.43 -10.20
C GLN A 13 3.72 7.24 -8.69
N VAL A 14 2.70 7.54 -7.89
CA VAL A 14 2.72 7.33 -6.43
C VAL A 14 2.79 5.84 -6.07
N PHE A 15 2.17 4.96 -6.87
CA PHE A 15 2.30 3.51 -6.68
C PHE A 15 3.74 3.02 -6.89
N GLN A 16 4.46 3.59 -7.87
CA GLN A 16 5.87 3.26 -8.12
C GLN A 16 6.82 3.89 -7.09
N GLU A 17 6.51 5.12 -6.67
CA GLU A 17 7.32 5.89 -5.72
C GLU A 17 6.39 6.53 -4.68
N PRO A 18 6.12 5.86 -3.53
CA PRO A 18 5.16 6.35 -2.54
C PRO A 18 5.57 7.69 -1.92
N LEU A 19 6.86 8.04 -1.97
CA LEU A 19 7.37 9.35 -1.57
C LEU A 19 6.91 10.47 -2.51
N ALA A 20 6.58 10.16 -3.77
CA ALA A 20 6.02 11.13 -4.71
C ALA A 20 4.59 11.57 -4.35
N ALA A 21 3.96 10.96 -3.32
CA ALA A 21 2.67 11.42 -2.78
C ALA A 21 2.79 12.76 -2.06
N ASP A 22 3.94 13.05 -1.45
CA ASP A 22 4.27 14.35 -0.86
C ASP A 22 4.68 15.30 -1.99
N TYR A 23 3.69 15.85 -2.69
CA TYR A 23 3.92 16.71 -3.84
C TYR A 23 4.44 18.09 -3.41
N ASP A 24 4.02 18.56 -2.24
CA ASP A 24 4.44 19.86 -1.69
C ASP A 24 5.72 19.80 -0.85
N GLN A 25 6.32 18.61 -0.67
CA GLN A 25 7.54 18.36 0.10
C GLN A 25 7.46 18.87 1.54
N SER A 26 6.25 18.96 2.09
CA SER A 26 6.03 19.46 3.45
C SER A 26 6.39 18.45 4.53
N GLN A 27 6.74 17.22 4.16
CA GLN A 27 6.95 16.08 5.06
C GLN A 27 5.69 15.68 5.85
N HIS A 28 4.53 16.18 5.42
CA HIS A 28 3.22 15.84 5.95
C HIS A 28 2.27 15.51 4.81
N ILE A 29 1.35 14.57 5.02
CA ILE A 29 0.37 14.23 3.99
C ILE A 29 -0.88 15.08 4.20
N SER A 30 -1.11 16.01 3.28
CA SER A 30 -2.35 16.79 3.23
C SER A 30 -3.55 15.93 2.80
N PHE A 31 -4.78 16.41 3.02
CA PHE A 31 -5.99 15.66 2.64
C PHE A 31 -6.02 15.28 1.14
N LYS A 32 -5.51 16.15 0.26
CA LYS A 32 -5.49 15.90 -1.19
C LYS A 32 -4.47 14.81 -1.55
N GLU A 33 -3.29 14.86 -0.94
CA GLU A 33 -2.23 13.86 -1.15
C GLU A 33 -2.62 12.50 -0.57
N ALA A 34 -3.30 12.49 0.58
CA ALA A 34 -3.88 11.28 1.18
C ALA A 34 -4.89 10.61 0.23
N LEU A 35 -5.67 11.39 -0.52
CA LEU A 35 -6.63 10.85 -1.48
C LEU A 35 -5.92 10.20 -2.69
N VAL A 36 -4.80 10.77 -3.14
CA VAL A 36 -3.97 10.19 -4.21
C VAL A 36 -3.27 8.93 -3.73
N LEU A 37 -2.61 8.98 -2.56
CA LEU A 37 -1.96 7.82 -1.94
C LEU A 37 -2.97 6.71 -1.65
N GLY A 38 -4.15 7.05 -1.14
CA GLY A 38 -5.25 6.12 -0.92
C GLY A 38 -5.74 5.49 -2.23
N GLY A 39 -5.83 6.26 -3.31
CA GLY A 39 -6.12 5.74 -4.64
C GLY A 39 -5.06 4.76 -5.14
N ALA A 40 -3.78 5.05 -4.92
CA ALA A 40 -2.68 4.14 -5.27
C ALA A 40 -2.77 2.83 -4.49
N LEU A 41 -3.07 2.90 -3.18
CA LEU A 41 -3.22 1.71 -2.35
C LEU A 41 -4.51 0.91 -2.66
N ALA A 42 -5.59 1.60 -3.06
CA ALA A 42 -6.85 0.96 -3.40
C ALA A 42 -6.73 0.02 -4.61
N PHE A 43 -5.76 0.23 -5.51
CA PHE A 43 -5.50 -0.68 -6.63
C PHE A 43 -5.15 -2.10 -6.18
N ASP A 44 -4.45 -2.28 -5.06
CA ASP A 44 -4.17 -3.61 -4.49
C ASP A 44 -5.46 -4.28 -3.97
N ALA A 45 -6.29 -3.51 -3.25
CA ALA A 45 -7.59 -4.00 -2.79
C ALA A 45 -8.52 -4.41 -3.94
N ILE A 46 -8.45 -3.72 -5.09
CA ILE A 46 -9.17 -4.11 -6.31
C ILE A 46 -8.66 -5.47 -6.84
N ALA A 47 -7.35 -5.68 -6.89
CA ALA A 47 -6.76 -6.95 -7.30
C ALA A 47 -7.16 -8.11 -6.36
N ALA A 48 -7.10 -7.89 -5.05
CA ALA A 48 -7.57 -8.82 -4.04
C ALA A 48 -9.08 -9.11 -4.17
N GLY A 49 -9.89 -8.07 -4.44
CA GLY A 49 -11.33 -8.19 -4.68
C GLY A 49 -11.65 -9.01 -5.93
N PHE A 50 -10.88 -8.85 -7.00
CA PHE A 50 -10.98 -9.69 -8.19
C PHE A 50 -10.67 -11.17 -7.87
N GLY A 51 -9.60 -11.43 -7.12
CA GLY A 51 -9.27 -12.79 -6.65
C GLY A 51 -10.38 -13.40 -5.80
N ALA A 52 -10.96 -12.63 -4.89
CA ALA A 52 -12.09 -13.07 -4.08
C ALA A 52 -13.35 -13.38 -4.91
N ALA A 53 -13.61 -12.61 -5.97
CA ALA A 53 -14.72 -12.86 -6.89
C ALA A 53 -14.53 -14.16 -7.69
N VAL A 54 -13.30 -14.45 -8.15
CA VAL A 54 -12.96 -15.72 -8.80
C VAL A 54 -13.21 -16.91 -7.86
N LEU A 55 -12.91 -16.74 -6.57
CA LEU A 55 -13.16 -17.72 -5.52
C LEU A 55 -14.63 -17.79 -5.05
N LYS A 56 -15.54 -17.00 -5.65
CA LYS A 56 -16.96 -16.90 -5.29
C LYS A 56 -17.21 -16.60 -3.80
N LEU A 57 -16.34 -15.79 -3.20
CA LEU A 57 -16.50 -15.39 -1.80
C LEU A 57 -17.66 -14.40 -1.61
N PRO A 58 -18.34 -14.43 -0.46
CA PRO A 58 -19.43 -13.51 -0.15
C PRO A 58 -18.95 -12.05 -0.06
N VAL A 59 -19.58 -11.16 -0.83
CA VAL A 59 -19.12 -9.77 -1.05
C VAL A 59 -19.05 -8.95 0.24
N PHE A 60 -20.12 -8.95 1.05
CA PHE A 60 -20.19 -8.13 2.26
C PHE A 60 -19.12 -8.45 3.31
N PRO A 61 -18.95 -9.70 3.77
CA PRO A 61 -17.91 -10.02 4.74
C PRO A 61 -16.51 -9.84 4.17
N THR A 62 -16.26 -10.17 2.90
CA THR A 62 -14.96 -9.96 2.27
C THR A 62 -14.60 -8.47 2.21
N ALA A 63 -15.53 -7.62 1.78
CA ALA A 63 -15.32 -6.17 1.76
C ALA A 63 -15.05 -5.61 3.17
N ALA A 64 -15.82 -6.05 4.17
CA ALA A 64 -15.60 -5.65 5.56
C ALA A 64 -14.22 -6.08 6.08
N SER A 65 -13.80 -7.32 5.78
CA SER A 65 -12.47 -7.81 6.14
C SER A 65 -11.36 -7.02 5.48
N VAL A 66 -11.47 -6.67 4.19
CA VAL A 66 -10.48 -5.85 3.48
C VAL A 66 -10.39 -4.47 4.10
N VAL A 67 -11.52 -3.79 4.36
CA VAL A 67 -11.52 -2.46 4.99
C VAL A 67 -10.87 -2.49 6.37
N LEU A 68 -11.24 -3.46 7.21
CA LEU A 68 -10.67 -3.60 8.56
C LEU A 68 -9.18 -3.92 8.51
N ALA A 69 -8.76 -4.85 7.66
CA ALA A 69 -7.36 -5.22 7.50
C ALA A 69 -6.55 -4.02 7.01
N SER A 70 -6.96 -3.37 5.92
CA SER A 70 -6.28 -2.19 5.40
C SER A 70 -6.16 -1.08 6.44
N PHE A 71 -7.25 -0.77 7.15
CA PHE A 71 -7.21 0.26 8.19
C PHE A 71 -6.22 -0.09 9.31
N LEU A 72 -6.24 -1.34 9.81
CA LEU A 72 -5.34 -1.78 10.88
C LEU A 72 -3.88 -1.81 10.43
N PHE A 73 -3.58 -2.43 9.28
CA PHE A 73 -2.21 -2.57 8.77
C PHE A 73 -1.61 -1.22 8.40
N ILE A 74 -2.36 -0.33 7.74
CA ILE A 74 -1.88 1.02 7.41
C ILE A 74 -1.64 1.82 8.70
N SER A 75 -2.58 1.81 9.65
CA SER A 75 -2.44 2.57 10.89
C SER A 75 -1.25 2.10 11.73
N GLN A 76 -1.07 0.78 11.88
CA GLN A 76 0.06 0.20 12.59
C GLN A 76 1.38 0.42 11.85
N GLY A 77 1.37 0.29 10.52
CA GLY A 77 2.50 0.54 9.65
C GLY A 77 3.01 1.98 9.76
N LEU A 78 2.12 2.97 9.70
CA LEU A 78 2.49 4.39 9.87
C LEU A 78 3.08 4.66 11.25
N LYS A 79 2.43 4.20 12.33
CA LYS A 79 2.93 4.42 13.70
C LYS A 79 4.29 3.78 13.91
N THR A 80 4.46 2.55 13.43
CA THR A 80 5.72 1.81 13.54
C THR A 80 6.81 2.45 12.68
N GLY A 81 6.47 2.89 11.47
CA GLY A 81 7.38 3.60 10.57
C GLY A 81 7.92 4.89 11.18
N VAL A 82 7.05 5.73 11.76
CA VAL A 82 7.47 6.96 12.44
C VAL A 82 8.37 6.67 13.65
N LYS A 83 8.04 5.65 14.44
CA LYS A 83 8.84 5.25 15.61
C LYS A 83 10.23 4.71 15.21
N ILE A 84 10.29 3.95 14.12
CA ILE A 84 11.56 3.43 13.59
C ILE A 84 12.39 4.58 13.02
N ALA A 85 11.78 5.49 12.26
CA ALA A 85 12.46 6.64 11.68
C ALA A 85 13.08 7.56 12.75
N SER A 86 12.44 7.70 13.91
CA SER A 86 12.95 8.52 15.03
C SER A 86 14.02 7.82 15.88
N SER A 87 14.05 6.48 15.94
CA SER A 87 15.02 5.73 16.76
C SER A 87 16.22 5.18 15.98
N ALA A 88 16.12 5.02 14.66
CA ALA A 88 17.17 4.35 13.88
C ALA A 88 18.28 5.31 13.41
N LYS A 89 19.54 4.95 13.68
CA LYS A 89 20.69 5.39 12.87
C LYS A 89 20.48 4.90 11.43
N LYS A 90 20.19 5.82 10.51
CA LYS A 90 20.19 5.69 9.02
C LYS A 90 20.12 4.26 8.45
N GLY A 91 18.89 3.81 8.21
CA GLY A 91 18.37 3.33 6.92
C GLY A 91 19.22 2.38 6.07
N SER A 92 19.25 1.09 6.40
CA SER A 92 19.66 0.06 5.42
C SER A 92 18.87 -1.25 5.57
N TYR A 93 18.51 -1.63 6.80
CA TYR A 93 17.77 -2.88 7.03
C TYR A 93 16.31 -2.87 6.55
N LEU A 94 15.66 -1.69 6.45
CA LEU A 94 14.27 -1.61 6.02
C LEU A 94 14.11 -1.84 4.52
N ASP A 95 15.12 -1.52 3.72
CA ASP A 95 15.07 -1.69 2.25
C ASP A 95 15.04 -3.17 1.87
N TRP A 96 15.56 -4.05 2.74
CA TRP A 96 15.61 -5.51 2.54
C TRP A 96 14.35 -6.21 3.07
N LEU A 97 13.51 -5.51 3.83
CA LEU A 97 12.32 -6.07 4.46
C LEU A 97 11.29 -6.60 3.44
N PRO A 98 10.94 -5.89 2.35
CA PRO A 98 9.99 -6.40 1.37
C PRO A 98 10.52 -7.64 0.63
N GLY A 99 11.81 -7.65 0.29
CA GLY A 99 12.46 -8.77 -0.39
C GLY A 99 12.50 -10.03 0.46
N THR A 100 12.85 -9.90 1.74
CA THR A 100 12.84 -11.02 2.69
C THR A 100 11.44 -11.57 2.95
N MET A 101 10.43 -10.70 3.07
CA MET A 101 9.01 -11.11 3.15
C MET A 101 8.58 -11.93 1.93
N LEU A 102 8.94 -11.50 0.73
CA LEU A 102 8.61 -12.22 -0.51
C LEU A 102 9.26 -13.61 -0.56
N ILE A 103 10.54 -13.71 -0.22
CA ILE A 103 11.27 -14.98 -0.17
C ILE A 103 10.63 -15.92 0.86
N LEU A 104 10.29 -15.41 2.04
CA LEU A 104 9.67 -16.21 3.10
C LEU A 104 8.29 -16.75 2.68
N ILE A 105 7.45 -15.92 2.06
CA ILE A 105 6.14 -16.35 1.53
C ILE A 105 6.33 -17.42 0.44
N GLY A 106 7.32 -17.25 -0.44
CA GLY A 106 7.65 -18.22 -1.48
C GLY A 106 8.09 -19.57 -0.92
N LEU A 107 8.96 -19.57 0.09
CA LEU A 107 9.40 -20.79 0.76
C LEU A 107 8.26 -21.49 1.49
N LEU A 108 7.43 -20.73 2.25
CA LEU A 108 6.28 -21.29 2.97
C LEU A 108 5.33 -22.04 2.03
N LYS A 109 5.09 -21.51 0.81
CA LYS A 109 4.24 -22.16 -0.20
C LYS A 109 4.85 -23.42 -0.83
N ILE A 110 6.17 -23.60 -0.76
CA ILE A 110 6.82 -24.83 -1.26
C ILE A 110 6.75 -25.93 -0.19
N PHE A 111 6.87 -25.55 1.08
CA PHE A 111 6.82 -26.48 2.20
C PHE A 111 5.38 -26.86 2.61
N PHE A 112 4.39 -26.02 2.34
CA PHE A 112 2.97 -26.21 2.66
C PHE A 112 2.08 -26.05 1.43
#